data_AF-A0A957L209-F1
#
_entry.id   AF-A0A957L209-F1
#
_cell.length_a   1.000
_cell.length_b   1.000
_cell.length_c   1.000
_cell.angle_alpha   90.00
_cell.angle_beta   90.00
_cell.angle_gamma   90.00
#
_symmetry.space_group_name_H-M   'P 1'
#
loop_
_entity.id
_entity.type
_entity.pdbx_description
1 polymer ?
#
loop_
_entity_poly.entity_id
_entity_poly.type
_entity_poly.pdbx_seq_one_letter_code
_entity_poly.pdbx_strand_id
1 'polypeptide(L)'
;LSRLDSALYRTNFWQVALAMWRASPIWGQGLNTYASFYMQAHPTPPATLYVTAHSIYFQVLAELGLAGLVAVLWLTVAGLRLVARLWQGEVAAPLLGLLAALVTYQVHSLFDTPKTWLMALAALIMGALVAQLEPIREPKRGWLAWPTVWPAVWLIIIATGVWGYLISQQYFLANTALAQGSWQEARQHLAQAEALAPYDETSVIALQALVDGALASQNP
;
A
#
# COMPACT_ATOMS: atom_id res chain seq x y z
N LEU A 1 14.86 15.10 15.75
CA LEU A 1 15.32 14.70 14.41
C LEU A 1 15.61 15.96 13.61
N SER A 2 16.84 16.14 13.13
CA SER A 2 17.20 17.31 12.32
C SER A 2 16.51 17.25 10.95
N ARG A 3 16.37 18.39 10.25
CA ARG A 3 15.77 18.43 8.90
C ARG A 3 16.57 17.62 7.87
N LEU A 4 17.86 17.35 8.13
CA LEU A 4 18.71 16.51 7.28
C LEU A 4 18.43 15.02 7.51
N ASP A 5 18.16 14.63 8.75
CA ASP A 5 17.78 13.24 9.07
C ASP A 5 16.49 12.87 8.34
N SER A 6 15.46 13.72 8.36
CA SER A 6 14.16 13.41 7.75
C SER A 6 14.19 13.26 6.23
N ALA A 7 15.05 13.99 5.52
CA ALA A 7 15.23 13.85 4.07
C ALA A 7 16.00 12.57 3.70
N LEU A 8 17.01 12.21 4.49
CA LEU A 8 17.77 10.96 4.32
C LEU A 8 16.90 9.71 4.57
N TYR A 9 16.02 9.76 5.58
CA TYR A 9 15.05 8.69 5.84
C TYR A 9 14.10 8.45 4.66
N ARG A 10 13.57 9.53 4.05
CA ARG A 10 12.69 9.43 2.87
C ARG A 10 13.39 8.81 1.67
N THR A 11 14.65 9.17 1.47
CA THR A 11 15.46 8.63 0.36
C THR A 11 15.65 7.12 0.50
N ASN A 12 15.86 6.62 1.71
CA ASN A 12 15.97 5.18 1.98
C ASN A 12 14.67 4.43 1.62
N PHE A 13 13.51 4.94 2.03
CA PHE A 13 12.21 4.34 1.68
C PHE A 13 12.02 4.24 0.16
N TRP A 14 12.40 5.29 -0.57
CA TRP A 14 12.26 5.30 -2.02
C TRP A 14 13.24 4.33 -2.70
N GLN A 15 14.44 4.12 -2.13
CA GLN A 15 15.36 3.11 -2.65
C GLN A 15 14.79 1.69 -2.51
N VAL A 16 14.14 1.36 -1.38
CA VAL A 16 13.42 0.09 -1.20
C VAL A 16 12.29 -0.03 -2.22
N ALA A 17 11.45 1.00 -2.36
CA ALA A 17 10.36 1.01 -3.35
C ALA A 17 10.87 0.80 -4.78
N LEU A 18 11.98 1.45 -5.15
CA LEU A 18 12.60 1.29 -6.46
C LEU A 18 13.23 -0.11 -6.64
N ALA A 19 13.75 -0.73 -5.59
CA ALA A 19 14.24 -2.10 -5.64
C ALA A 19 13.08 -3.09 -5.86
N MET A 20 11.98 -2.93 -5.13
CA MET A 20 10.73 -3.69 -5.32
C MET A 20 10.23 -3.56 -6.76
N TRP A 21 10.16 -2.34 -7.29
CA TRP A 21 9.73 -2.09 -8.66
C TRP A 21 10.64 -2.76 -9.68
N ARG A 22 11.97 -2.70 -9.52
CA ARG A 22 12.91 -3.36 -10.45
C ARG A 22 12.75 -4.88 -10.49
N ALA A 23 12.32 -5.49 -9.38
CA ALA A 23 12.07 -6.92 -9.31
C ALA A 23 10.76 -7.34 -10.03
N SER A 24 9.74 -6.48 -10.04
CA SER A 24 8.49 -6.70 -10.79
C SER A 24 7.97 -5.39 -11.42
N PRO A 25 8.49 -4.99 -12.60
CA PRO A 25 8.26 -3.63 -13.13
C PRO A 25 6.83 -3.34 -13.56
N ILE A 26 6.11 -4.36 -14.05
CA ILE A 26 4.78 -4.19 -14.64
C ILE A 26 3.70 -4.30 -13.56
N TRP A 27 3.76 -5.37 -12.75
CA TRP A 27 2.71 -5.75 -11.81
C TRP A 27 3.01 -5.38 -10.36
N GLY A 28 4.26 -5.02 -10.05
CA GLY A 28 4.70 -4.77 -8.67
C GLY A 28 4.80 -6.06 -7.86
N GLN A 29 5.09 -5.89 -6.57
CA GLN A 29 5.30 -7.00 -5.64
C GLN A 29 4.01 -7.47 -4.93
N GLY A 30 2.87 -6.87 -5.23
CA GLY A 30 1.59 -7.16 -4.59
C GLY A 30 1.25 -6.15 -3.48
N LEU A 31 -0.05 -6.03 -3.22
CA LEU A 31 -0.59 -5.11 -2.22
C LEU A 31 -0.11 -5.45 -0.81
N ASN A 32 0.25 -4.42 -0.05
CA ASN A 32 0.65 -4.54 1.34
C ASN A 32 1.89 -5.44 1.55
N THR A 33 2.87 -5.34 0.65
CA THR A 33 4.14 -6.11 0.71
C THR A 33 5.34 -5.24 1.06
N TYR A 34 5.18 -3.92 1.09
CA TYR A 34 6.29 -2.99 1.33
C TYR A 34 7.05 -3.25 2.65
N ALA A 35 6.33 -3.56 3.73
CA ALA A 35 6.92 -3.82 5.04
C ALA A 35 7.92 -5.00 5.01
N SER A 36 7.56 -6.09 4.32
CA SER A 36 8.41 -7.27 4.16
C SER A 36 9.71 -6.94 3.43
N PHE A 37 9.62 -6.20 2.31
CA PHE A 37 10.79 -5.78 1.55
C PHE A 37 11.67 -4.77 2.30
N TYR A 38 11.04 -3.87 3.07
CA TYR A 38 11.77 -2.93 3.91
C TYR A 38 12.63 -3.67 4.93
N MET A 39 12.10 -4.72 5.56
CA MET A 39 12.84 -5.54 6.52
C MET A 39 13.97 -6.36 5.88
N GLN A 40 13.75 -6.90 4.68
CA GLN A 40 14.81 -7.59 3.94
C GLN A 40 16.00 -6.66 3.63
N ALA A 41 15.71 -5.39 3.33
CA ALA A 41 16.74 -4.38 3.12
C ALA A 41 17.42 -3.91 4.42
N HIS A 42 16.82 -4.18 5.60
CA HIS A 42 17.29 -3.74 6.91
C HIS A 42 17.35 -4.92 7.89
N PRO A 43 18.40 -5.77 7.81
CA PRO A 43 18.46 -7.05 8.52
C PRO A 43 18.59 -6.93 10.05
N THR A 44 18.96 -5.77 10.58
CA THR A 44 18.86 -5.48 12.01
C THR A 44 17.46 -4.96 12.32
N PRO A 45 16.67 -5.62 13.19
CA PRO A 45 15.31 -5.20 13.50
C PRO A 45 15.30 -3.72 13.89
N PRO A 46 14.66 -2.84 13.09
CA PRO A 46 14.63 -1.43 13.40
C PRO A 46 13.74 -1.23 14.63
N ALA A 47 14.09 -0.26 15.47
CA ALA A 47 13.28 0.14 16.63
C ALA A 47 11.84 0.55 16.22
N THR A 48 11.65 0.94 14.95
CA THR A 48 10.35 1.25 14.34
C THR A 48 10.21 0.49 13.02
N LEU A 49 9.15 -0.30 12.87
CA LEU A 49 8.81 -0.91 11.59
C LEU A 49 8.15 0.14 10.68
N TYR A 50 8.72 0.35 9.49
CA TYR A 50 8.15 1.22 8.48
C TYR A 50 7.39 0.40 7.44
N VAL A 51 6.09 0.65 7.34
CA VAL A 51 5.17 -0.12 6.47
C VAL A 51 4.79 0.61 5.18
N THR A 52 5.32 1.82 4.95
CA THR A 52 5.02 2.62 3.76
C THR A 52 6.25 3.30 3.19
N ALA A 53 6.21 3.61 1.88
CA ALA A 53 7.22 4.39 1.18
C ALA A 53 7.19 5.90 1.49
N HIS A 54 6.26 6.36 2.34
CA HIS A 54 6.03 7.79 2.63
C HIS A 54 5.84 8.67 1.37
N SER A 55 5.32 8.06 0.31
CA SER A 55 4.84 8.71 -0.91
C SER A 55 3.97 7.71 -1.66
N ILE A 56 2.73 8.09 -1.97
CA ILE A 56 1.80 7.15 -2.61
C ILE A 56 2.31 6.64 -3.95
N TYR A 57 3.08 7.45 -4.68
CA TYR A 57 3.60 7.11 -6.00
C TYR A 57 4.66 6.02 -5.90
N PHE A 58 5.57 6.10 -4.92
CA PHE A 58 6.55 5.06 -4.66
C PHE A 58 5.89 3.80 -4.10
N GLN A 59 4.90 3.95 -3.21
CA GLN A 59 4.13 2.82 -2.68
C GLN A 59 3.43 2.05 -3.82
N VAL A 60 2.68 2.76 -4.66
CA VAL A 60 1.95 2.18 -5.79
C VAL A 60 2.90 1.61 -6.83
N LEU A 61 4.02 2.27 -7.12
CA LEU A 61 5.01 1.74 -8.05
C LEU A 61 5.65 0.45 -7.53
N ALA A 62 5.91 0.35 -6.22
CA ALA A 62 6.49 -0.84 -5.61
C ALA A 62 5.50 -2.02 -5.56
N GLU A 63 4.25 -1.77 -5.18
CA GLU A 63 3.25 -2.81 -4.92
C GLU A 63 2.42 -3.19 -6.15
N LEU A 64 2.18 -2.25 -7.06
CA LEU A 64 1.32 -2.41 -8.24
C LEU A 64 2.05 -2.14 -9.56
N GLY A 65 3.34 -1.82 -9.52
CA GLY A 65 4.17 -1.61 -10.70
C GLY A 65 3.73 -0.41 -11.55
N LEU A 66 4.17 -0.43 -12.80
CA LEU A 66 3.81 0.61 -13.77
C LEU A 66 2.30 0.62 -14.04
N ALA A 67 1.63 -0.53 -14.00
CA ALA A 67 0.19 -0.61 -14.19
C ALA A 67 -0.57 0.21 -13.14
N GLY A 68 -0.22 0.05 -11.86
CA GLY A 68 -0.80 0.85 -10.78
C GLY A 68 -0.44 2.34 -10.88
N LEU A 69 0.81 2.66 -11.21
CA LEU A 69 1.23 4.06 -11.35
C LEU A 69 0.46 4.77 -12.48
N VAL A 70 0.30 4.12 -13.63
CA VAL A 70 -0.49 4.65 -14.74
C VAL A 70 -1.94 4.87 -14.33
N ALA A 71 -2.55 3.94 -13.59
CA ALA A 71 -3.92 4.08 -13.10
C ALA A 71 -4.06 5.30 -12.16
N VAL A 72 -3.15 5.48 -11.21
CA VAL A 72 -3.15 6.63 -10.28
C VAL A 72 -2.94 7.95 -11.01
N LEU A 73 -1.99 8.01 -11.96
CA LEU A 73 -1.75 9.21 -12.76
C LEU A 73 -2.95 9.53 -13.65
N TRP A 74 -3.59 8.53 -14.24
CA TRP A 74 -4.79 8.71 -15.04
C TRP A 74 -5.95 9.27 -14.21
N LEU A 75 -6.21 8.71 -13.02
CA LEU A 75 -7.21 9.23 -12.08
C LEU A 75 -6.90 10.67 -11.65
N THR A 76 -5.64 10.98 -11.42
CA THR A 76 -5.18 12.34 -11.10
C THR A 76 -5.54 13.31 -12.22
N VAL A 77 -5.18 12.99 -13.47
CA VAL A 77 -5.47 13.82 -14.64
C VAL A 77 -6.98 13.93 -14.87
N ALA A 78 -7.74 12.86 -14.67
CA ALA A 78 -9.20 12.88 -14.77
C ALA A 78 -9.82 13.82 -13.73
N GLY A 79 -9.37 13.76 -12.48
CA GLY A 79 -9.78 14.68 -11.41
C GLY A 79 -9.46 16.14 -11.73
N LEU A 80 -8.24 16.42 -12.21
CA LEU A 80 -7.84 17.78 -12.61
C LEU A 80 -8.67 18.32 -13.78
N ARG A 81 -8.97 17.48 -14.78
CA ARG A 81 -9.87 17.85 -15.89
C ARG A 81 -11.28 18.13 -15.40
N LEU A 82 -11.75 17.37 -14.42
CA LEU A 82 -13.05 17.58 -13.80
C LEU A 82 -13.12 18.93 -13.09
N VAL A 83 -12.11 19.22 -12.26
CA VAL A 83 -11.95 20.54 -11.60
C VAL A 83 -11.94 21.66 -12.64
N ALA A 84 -11.14 21.53 -13.71
CA ALA A 84 -11.01 22.56 -14.74
C ALA A 84 -12.32 22.82 -15.51
N ARG A 85 -13.10 21.77 -15.81
CA ARG A 85 -14.43 21.90 -16.42
C ARG A 85 -15.40 22.61 -15.50
N LEU A 86 -15.40 22.24 -14.22
CA LEU A 86 -16.29 22.80 -13.20
C LEU A 86 -15.93 24.25 -12.90
N TRP A 87 -14.65 24.63 -12.94
CA TRP A 87 -14.21 26.01 -12.76
C TRP A 87 -14.81 27.00 -13.78
N GLN A 88 -15.22 26.52 -14.96
CA GLN A 88 -15.81 27.35 -16.01
C GLN A 88 -17.34 27.47 -15.91
N GLY A 89 -17.99 26.77 -14.98
CA GLY A 89 -19.45 26.76 -14.84
C GLY A 89 -19.93 27.16 -13.45
N GLU A 90 -21.25 27.27 -13.29
CA GLU A 90 -21.87 27.38 -11.97
C GLU A 90 -21.88 25.99 -11.30
N VAL A 91 -21.07 25.82 -10.26
CA VAL A 91 -20.93 24.55 -9.54
C VAL A 91 -21.64 24.66 -8.21
N ALA A 92 -22.50 23.69 -7.90
CA ALA A 92 -23.13 23.59 -6.59
C ALA A 92 -22.06 23.50 -5.48
N ALA A 93 -22.23 24.26 -4.40
CA ALA A 93 -21.25 24.32 -3.30
C ALA A 93 -20.80 22.95 -2.74
N PRO A 94 -21.66 21.91 -2.63
CA PRO A 94 -21.23 20.58 -2.23
C PRO A 94 -20.20 19.94 -3.18
N LEU A 95 -20.32 20.17 -4.49
CA LEU A 95 -19.36 19.67 -5.48
C LEU A 95 -17.98 20.31 -5.27
N LEU A 96 -17.94 21.61 -5.00
CA LEU A 96 -16.69 22.33 -4.70
C LEU A 96 -15.99 21.75 -3.46
N GLY A 97 -16.75 21.40 -2.42
CA GLY A 97 -16.22 20.76 -1.22
C GLY A 97 -15.59 19.39 -1.50
N LEU A 98 -16.24 18.56 -2.30
CA LEU A 98 -15.71 17.25 -2.70
C LEU A 98 -14.46 17.38 -3.59
N LEU A 99 -14.43 18.35 -4.51
CA LEU A 99 -13.25 18.65 -5.31
C LEU A 99 -12.08 19.11 -4.45
N ALA A 100 -12.32 20.00 -3.48
CA ALA A 100 -11.30 20.46 -2.56
C ALA A 100 -10.71 19.29 -1.75
N ALA A 101 -11.57 18.39 -1.26
CA ALA A 101 -11.13 17.18 -0.55
C ALA A 101 -10.22 16.29 -1.41
N LEU A 102 -10.56 16.08 -2.70
CA LEU A 102 -9.73 15.32 -3.63
C LEU A 102 -8.39 16.00 -3.92
N VAL A 103 -8.37 17.32 -4.12
CA VAL A 103 -7.13 18.07 -4.34
C VAL A 103 -6.24 18.02 -3.11
N THR A 104 -6.79 18.26 -1.92
CA THR A 104 -6.05 18.15 -0.66
C THR A 104 -5.49 16.74 -0.47
N TYR A 105 -6.29 15.71 -0.75
CA TYR A 105 -5.83 14.32 -0.71
C TYR A 105 -4.66 14.07 -1.66
N GLN A 106 -4.73 14.53 -2.91
CA GLN A 106 -3.66 14.35 -3.90
C GLN A 106 -2.37 15.08 -3.51
N VAL A 107 -2.49 16.33 -3.04
CA VAL A 107 -1.34 17.12 -2.59
C VAL A 107 -0.69 16.47 -1.37
N HIS A 108 -1.49 16.02 -0.40
CA HIS A 108 -1.00 15.31 0.78
C HIS A 108 -0.29 14.00 0.39
N SER A 109 -0.87 13.25 -0.54
CA SER A 109 -0.36 11.94 -0.99
C SER A 109 0.99 12.01 -1.72
N LEU A 110 1.43 13.19 -2.18
CA LEU A 110 2.80 13.40 -2.70
C LEU A 110 3.84 13.17 -1.61
N PHE A 111 3.54 13.61 -0.39
CA PHE A 111 4.49 13.67 0.71
C PHE A 111 4.21 12.66 1.81
N ASP A 112 3.10 11.95 1.74
CA ASP A 112 2.79 10.89 2.68
C ASP A 112 2.02 9.76 2.02
N THR A 113 1.99 8.61 2.68
CA THR A 113 1.15 7.48 2.27
C THR A 113 -0.09 7.49 3.16
N PRO A 114 -1.21 8.09 2.73
CA PRO A 114 -2.43 8.05 3.52
C PRO A 114 -2.86 6.60 3.73
N LYS A 115 -3.50 6.34 4.87
CA LYS A 115 -4.04 5.02 5.18
C LYS A 115 -4.92 4.51 4.04
N THR A 116 -4.84 3.22 3.74
CA THR A 116 -5.50 2.60 2.57
C THR A 116 -7.00 2.87 2.48
N TRP A 117 -7.69 3.01 3.62
CA TRP A 117 -9.13 3.35 3.65
C TRP A 117 -9.42 4.78 3.18
N LEU A 118 -8.49 5.73 3.33
CA LEU A 118 -8.61 7.09 2.78
C LEU A 118 -8.53 7.07 1.25
N MET A 119 -7.75 6.14 0.67
CA MET A 119 -7.71 5.93 -0.78
C MET A 119 -9.07 5.46 -1.30
N ALA A 120 -9.69 4.50 -0.61
CA ALA A 120 -11.02 3.99 -0.96
C ALA A 120 -12.09 5.09 -0.85
N LEU A 121 -12.03 5.92 0.20
CA LEU A 121 -12.93 7.06 0.35
C LEU A 121 -12.75 8.09 -0.76
N ALA A 122 -11.51 8.44 -1.12
CA ALA A 122 -11.23 9.35 -2.25
C ALA A 122 -11.76 8.79 -3.58
N ALA A 123 -11.62 7.48 -3.83
CA ALA A 123 -12.18 6.84 -5.02
C ALA A 123 -13.72 6.88 -5.04
N LEU A 124 -14.38 6.65 -3.91
CA LEU A 124 -15.84 6.75 -3.79
C LEU A 124 -16.33 8.18 -4.04
N ILE A 125 -15.66 9.18 -3.47
CA ILE A 125 -15.96 10.60 -3.72
C ILE A 125 -15.81 10.94 -5.20
N MET A 126 -14.71 10.51 -5.83
CA MET A 126 -14.48 10.72 -7.25
C MET A 126 -15.57 10.03 -8.11
N GLY A 127 -15.94 8.79 -7.78
CA GLY A 127 -17.01 8.06 -8.47
C GLY A 127 -18.37 8.76 -8.35
N ALA A 128 -18.73 9.23 -7.15
CA ALA A 128 -19.96 9.97 -6.90
C ALA A 128 -20.00 11.31 -7.65
N LEU A 129 -18.86 11.97 -7.81
CA LEU A 129 -18.74 13.20 -8.61
C LEU A 129 -18.93 12.93 -10.11
N VAL A 130 -18.24 11.91 -10.64
CA VAL A 130 -18.35 11.55 -12.06
C VAL A 130 -19.79 11.12 -12.41
N ALA A 131 -20.43 10.33 -11.54
CA ALA A 131 -21.81 9.87 -11.75
C ALA A 131 -22.84 11.02 -11.80
N GLN A 132 -22.57 12.14 -11.13
CA GLN A 132 -23.44 13.33 -11.18
C GLN A 132 -23.20 14.18 -12.44
N LEU A 133 -22.05 14.05 -13.08
CA LEU A 133 -21.61 14.93 -14.17
C LEU A 133 -21.70 14.27 -15.54
N GLU A 134 -21.63 12.94 -15.60
CA GLU A 134 -21.79 12.20 -16.84
C GLU A 134 -23.09 11.39 -16.82
N PRO A 135 -23.91 11.45 -17.89
CA PRO A 135 -25.06 10.57 -18.02
C PRO A 135 -24.57 9.11 -18.02
N ILE A 136 -25.26 8.24 -17.27
CA ILE A 136 -24.95 6.81 -17.20
C ILE A 136 -25.04 6.25 -18.61
N ARG A 137 -23.88 5.95 -19.22
CA ARG A 137 -23.80 5.32 -20.54
C ARG A 137 -24.07 3.83 -20.37
N GLU A 138 -24.90 3.26 -21.24
CA GLU A 138 -25.05 1.81 -21.27
C GLU A 138 -23.69 1.15 -21.57
N PRO A 139 -23.29 0.13 -20.79
CA PRO A 139 -22.03 -0.56 -21.02
C PRO A 139 -22.06 -1.21 -22.40
N LYS A 140 -21.01 -0.98 -23.21
CA LYS A 140 -20.85 -1.68 -24.48
C LYS A 140 -20.82 -3.18 -24.20
N ARG A 141 -21.73 -3.95 -24.81
CA ARG A 141 -21.80 -5.42 -24.70
C ARG A 141 -20.47 -6.02 -25.19
N GLY A 142 -19.66 -6.49 -24.24
CA GLY A 142 -18.40 -7.18 -24.46
C GLY A 142 -18.11 -8.10 -23.27
N TRP A 143 -17.08 -8.92 -23.35
CA TRP A 143 -16.75 -9.87 -22.28
C TRP A 143 -16.41 -9.16 -20.94
N LEU A 144 -15.85 -7.94 -20.98
CA LEU A 144 -15.64 -7.09 -19.80
C LEU A 144 -16.93 -6.49 -19.22
N ALA A 145 -18.06 -6.54 -19.93
CA ALA A 145 -19.36 -6.07 -19.46
C ALA A 145 -20.19 -7.19 -18.80
N TRP A 146 -19.63 -8.39 -18.65
CA TRP A 146 -20.30 -9.46 -17.93
C TRP A 146 -20.44 -9.11 -16.45
N PRO A 147 -21.64 -9.31 -15.87
CA PRO A 147 -21.92 -8.91 -14.49
C PRO A 147 -21.09 -9.68 -13.45
N THR A 148 -20.44 -10.78 -13.85
CA THR A 148 -19.61 -11.62 -12.99
C THR A 148 -18.12 -11.27 -13.02
N VAL A 149 -17.63 -10.61 -14.08
CA VAL A 149 -16.19 -10.33 -14.24
C VAL A 149 -15.71 -9.35 -13.18
N TRP A 150 -16.40 -8.23 -12.98
CA TRP A 150 -15.98 -7.22 -12.01
C TRP A 150 -16.11 -7.68 -10.56
N PRO A 151 -17.19 -8.36 -10.12
CA PRO A 151 -17.22 -8.98 -8.80
C PRO A 151 -16.08 -9.98 -8.58
N ALA A 152 -15.75 -10.81 -9.57
CA ALA A 152 -14.62 -11.74 -9.46
C ALA A 152 -13.27 -11.00 -9.32
N VAL A 153 -13.04 -9.95 -10.12
CA VAL A 153 -11.85 -9.10 -10.01
C VAL A 153 -11.75 -8.46 -8.63
N TRP A 154 -12.85 -7.89 -8.12
CA TRP A 154 -12.89 -7.31 -6.77
C TRP A 154 -12.64 -8.35 -5.68
N LEU A 155 -13.24 -9.54 -5.78
CA LEU A 155 -13.01 -10.62 -4.84
C LEU A 155 -11.55 -11.05 -4.81
N ILE A 156 -10.90 -11.14 -5.98
CA ILE A 156 -9.47 -11.47 -6.06
C ILE A 156 -8.62 -10.36 -5.42
N ILE A 157 -8.90 -9.09 -5.72
CA ILE A 157 -8.16 -7.95 -5.13
C ILE A 157 -8.33 -7.91 -3.60
N ILE A 158 -9.55 -8.12 -3.10
CA ILE A 158 -9.83 -8.15 -1.67
C ILE A 158 -9.14 -9.35 -1.02
N ALA A 159 -9.22 -10.54 -1.64
CA ALA A 159 -8.58 -11.74 -1.12
C ALA A 159 -7.06 -11.57 -1.03
N THR A 160 -6.41 -11.04 -2.06
CA THR A 160 -4.95 -10.79 -2.03
C THR A 160 -4.57 -9.69 -1.06
N GLY A 161 -5.37 -8.62 -0.94
CA GLY A 161 -5.15 -7.55 0.03
C GLY A 161 -5.31 -8.02 1.49
N VAL A 162 -6.35 -8.81 1.77
CA VAL A 162 -6.58 -9.41 3.11
C VAL A 162 -5.47 -10.39 3.43
N TRP A 163 -5.04 -11.21 2.47
CA TRP A 163 -3.93 -12.12 2.66
C TRP A 163 -2.64 -11.36 3.02
N GLY A 164 -2.24 -10.39 2.20
CA GLY A 164 -1.04 -9.58 2.47
C GLY A 164 -1.13 -8.83 3.80
N TYR A 165 -2.33 -8.40 4.19
CA TYR A 165 -2.58 -7.80 5.50
C TYR A 165 -2.36 -8.78 6.65
N LEU A 166 -2.89 -9.99 6.58
CA LEU A 166 -2.75 -11.00 7.64
C LEU A 166 -1.28 -11.40 7.86
N ILE A 167 -0.51 -11.61 6.78
CA ILE A 167 0.94 -11.88 6.89
C ILE A 167 1.64 -10.69 7.54
N SER A 168 1.41 -9.47 7.03
CA SER A 168 2.02 -8.25 7.58
C SER A 168 1.68 -8.00 9.05
N GLN A 169 0.48 -8.37 9.48
CA GLN A 169 0.05 -8.24 10.87
C GLN A 169 0.84 -9.17 11.79
N GLN A 170 0.97 -10.46 11.42
CA GLN A 170 1.77 -11.39 12.20
C GLN A 170 3.23 -10.95 12.25
N TYR A 171 3.76 -10.45 11.13
CA TYR A 171 5.09 -9.88 11.06
C TYR A 171 5.28 -8.67 12.00
N PHE A 172 4.31 -7.76 12.04
CA PHE A 172 4.33 -6.59 12.93
C PHE A 172 4.30 -7.00 14.42
N LEU A 173 3.46 -7.98 14.77
CA LEU A 173 3.38 -8.51 16.12
C LEU A 173 4.70 -9.18 16.55
N ALA A 174 5.31 -9.96 15.65
CA ALA A 174 6.63 -10.56 15.90
C ALA A 174 7.70 -9.50 16.19
N ASN A 175 7.77 -8.44 15.38
CA ASN A 175 8.75 -7.37 15.58
C ASN A 175 8.48 -6.57 16.87
N THR A 176 7.21 -6.40 17.25
CA THR A 176 6.82 -5.74 18.50
C THR A 176 7.23 -6.58 19.71
N ALA A 177 7.02 -7.89 19.67
CA ALA A 177 7.47 -8.82 20.69
C ALA A 177 9.01 -8.84 20.82
N LEU A 178 9.74 -8.79 19.69
CA LEU A 178 11.20 -8.65 19.67
C LEU A 178 11.68 -7.37 20.35
N ALA A 179 11.03 -6.24 20.05
CA ALA A 179 11.37 -4.95 20.68
C ALA A 179 11.14 -4.95 22.20
N GLN A 180 10.26 -5.83 22.70
CA GLN A 180 9.97 -6.01 24.13
C GLN A 180 10.84 -7.11 24.77
N GLY A 181 11.67 -7.82 24.00
CA GLY A 181 12.46 -8.96 24.48
C GLY A 181 11.65 -10.26 24.66
N SER A 182 10.41 -10.31 24.18
CA SER A 182 9.52 -11.48 24.25
C SER A 182 9.82 -12.46 23.12
N TRP A 183 10.99 -13.12 23.17
CA TRP A 183 11.48 -14.00 22.10
C TRP A 183 10.55 -15.18 21.77
N GLN A 184 9.87 -15.76 22.76
CA GLN A 184 8.92 -16.86 22.53
C GLN A 184 7.67 -16.41 21.78
N GLU A 185 7.11 -15.25 22.14
CA GLU A 185 5.96 -14.64 21.48
C GLU A 185 6.31 -14.26 20.04
N ALA A 186 7.50 -13.68 19.83
CA ALA A 186 8.01 -13.39 18.49
C ALA A 186 8.07 -14.63 17.60
N ARG A 187 8.55 -15.76 18.14
CA ARG A 187 8.61 -17.05 17.42
C ARG A 187 7.24 -17.55 17.00
N GLN A 188 6.24 -17.42 17.87
CA GLN A 188 4.87 -17.85 17.57
C GLN A 188 4.25 -17.03 16.43
N HIS A 189 4.45 -15.71 16.45
CA HIS A 189 3.97 -14.85 15.38
C HIS A 189 4.68 -15.11 14.05
N LEU A 190 6.00 -15.39 14.07
CA LEU A 190 6.74 -15.76 12.86
C LEU A 190 6.25 -17.08 12.26
N ALA A 191 6.02 -18.11 13.09
CA ALA A 191 5.45 -19.37 12.63
C ALA A 191 4.04 -19.20 12.02
N GLN A 192 3.23 -18.28 12.56
CA GLN A 192 1.92 -17.94 11.99
C GLN A 192 2.05 -17.22 10.65
N ALA A 193 3.02 -16.31 10.50
CA ALA A 193 3.30 -15.65 9.23
C ALA A 193 3.78 -16.66 8.17
N GLU A 194 4.68 -17.57 8.54
CA GLU A 194 5.18 -18.65 7.67
C GLU A 194 4.06 -19.58 7.22
N ALA A 195 3.15 -19.96 8.13
CA ALA A 195 2.00 -20.81 7.79
C ALA A 195 1.00 -20.12 6.83
N LEU A 196 0.96 -18.79 6.80
CA LEU A 196 0.12 -18.01 5.90
C LEU A 196 0.80 -17.74 4.55
N ALA A 197 2.13 -17.73 4.49
CA ALA A 197 2.87 -17.45 3.27
C ALA A 197 2.93 -18.68 2.36
N PRO A 198 2.45 -18.61 1.10
CA PRO A 198 2.56 -19.72 0.15
C PRO A 198 3.96 -19.81 -0.50
N TYR A 199 4.92 -19.02 -0.02
CA TYR A 199 6.29 -18.91 -0.50
C TYR A 199 7.24 -18.67 0.67
N ASP A 200 8.52 -18.98 0.47
CA ASP A 200 9.58 -18.71 1.44
C ASP A 200 9.77 -17.20 1.58
N GLU A 201 9.13 -16.62 2.59
CA GLU A 201 9.30 -15.21 2.88
C GLU A 201 10.64 -15.01 3.61
N THR A 202 11.66 -14.58 2.85
CA THR A 202 13.03 -14.40 3.37
C THR A 202 13.11 -13.50 4.60
N SER A 203 12.23 -12.52 4.73
CA SER A 203 12.10 -11.66 5.92
C SER A 203 11.66 -12.43 7.16
N VAL A 204 10.78 -13.42 7.01
CA VAL A 204 10.30 -14.28 8.12
C VAL A 204 11.41 -15.24 8.51
N ILE A 205 12.02 -15.92 7.53
CA ILE A 205 13.11 -16.88 7.76
C ILE A 205 14.30 -16.23 8.47
N ALA A 206 14.72 -15.03 8.03
CA ALA A 206 15.82 -14.31 8.65
C ALA A 206 15.51 -13.92 10.11
N LEU A 207 14.29 -13.45 10.38
CA LEU A 207 13.87 -13.06 11.72
C LEU A 207 13.73 -14.29 12.64
N GLN A 208 13.28 -15.42 12.09
CA GLN A 208 13.13 -16.69 12.79
C GLN A 208 14.50 -17.25 13.18
N ALA A 209 15.48 -17.20 12.27
CA ALA A 209 16.87 -17.57 12.59
C ALA A 209 17.47 -16.70 13.71
N LEU A 210 17.18 -15.40 13.72
CA LEU A 210 17.60 -14.49 14.78
C LEU A 210 16.96 -14.85 16.13
N VAL A 211 15.65 -15.07 16.15
CA VAL A 211 14.89 -15.46 17.36
C VAL A 211 15.39 -16.80 17.90
N ASP A 212 15.61 -17.77 17.03
CA ASP A 212 16.07 -19.11 17.38
C ASP A 212 17.47 -19.08 17.99
N GLY A 213 18.38 -18.30 17.41
CA GLY A 213 19.72 -18.08 17.97
C GLY A 213 19.69 -17.40 19.34
N ALA A 214 18.79 -16.41 19.53
CA ALA A 214 18.61 -15.74 20.82
C ALA A 214 18.01 -16.64 21.90
N LEU A 215 17.09 -17.54 21.53
CA LEU A 215 16.52 -18.52 22.47
C LEU A 215 17.52 -19.63 22.83
N ALA A 216 18.34 -20.07 21.87
CA ALA A 216 19.39 -21.06 22.11
C ALA A 216 20.48 -20.52 23.05
N SER A 217 20.83 -19.23 22.96
CA SER A 217 21.82 -18.63 23.88
C SER A 217 21.30 -18.44 25.31
N GLN A 218 19.98 -18.45 25.52
CA GLN A 218 19.34 -18.34 26.84
C GLN A 218 19.20 -19.69 27.57
N ASN A 219 19.26 -20.81 26.84
CA ASN A 219 19.19 -22.17 27.40
C ASN A 219 20.44 -22.97 26.99
N PRO A 220 21.61 -22.71 27.62
CA PRO A 220 22.87 -23.36 27.27
C PRO A 220 22.91 -24.87 27.59
#